data_AF-A0A0W8F7R8-F1
#
_entry.id   AF-A0A0W8F7R8-F1
#
_cell.length_a   1.000
_cell.length_b   1.000
_cell.length_c   1.000
_cell.angle_alpha   90.00
_cell.angle_beta   90.00
_cell.angle_gamma   90.00
#
_symmetry.space_group_name_H-M   'P 1'
#
loop_
_entity.id
_entity.type
_entity.pdbx_description
1 polymer ?
#
loop_
_entity_poly.entity_id
_entity_poly.type
_entity_poly.pdbx_seq_one_letter_code
_entity_poly.pdbx_strand_id
1 'polypeptide(L)' 'MTERAKTLDDAELRLVGIDALNKALGPAKALRFLALFHHEPTDYVEISRRLYENQNTEEIFKRAKEHWRG' A
#
# COMPACT_ATOMS: atom_id res chain seq x y z
N MET A 1 29.26 13.46 32.82
CA MET A 1 29.37 13.84 31.40
C MET A 1 28.22 13.18 30.68
N THR A 2 27.18 13.94 30.33
CA THR A 2 26.01 13.41 29.63
C THR A 2 26.33 13.42 28.14
N GLU A 3 26.44 12.22 27.56
CA GLU A 3 26.66 12.02 26.13
C GLU A 3 25.49 12.67 25.37
N ARG A 4 25.77 13.72 24.58
CA ARG A 4 24.74 14.29 23.69
C ARG A 4 24.45 13.24 22.63
N ALA A 5 23.24 12.70 22.63
CA ALA A 5 22.77 11.85 21.54
C ALA A 5 23.03 12.60 20.22
N LYS A 6 23.80 11.97 19.33
CA LYS A 6 24.03 12.51 17.98
C LYS A 6 22.66 12.64 17.32
N THR A 7 22.23 13.88 17.05
CA THR A 7 20.98 14.12 16.33
C THR A 7 21.15 13.57 14.92
N LEU A 8 20.41 12.51 14.61
CA LEU A 8 20.35 11.93 13.26
C LEU A 8 19.57 12.88 12.36
N ASP A 9 20.01 13.04 11.13
CA ASP A 9 19.17 13.66 10.10
C ASP A 9 18.03 12.72 9.67
N ASP A 10 17.05 13.24 8.93
CA ASP A 10 15.87 12.48 8.53
C ASP A 10 16.22 11.24 7.68
N ALA A 11 17.30 11.31 6.88
CA ALA A 11 17.73 10.20 6.04
C ALA A 11 18.40 9.10 6.88
N GLU A 12 19.29 9.49 7.79
CA GLU A 12 19.91 8.59 8.76
C GLU A 12 18.85 7.92 9.65
N LEU A 13 17.87 8.69 10.14
CA LEU A 13 16.78 8.18 10.97
C LEU A 13 15.92 7.16 10.21
N ARG A 14 15.62 7.43 8.94
CA ARG A 14 14.85 6.51 8.08
C ARG A 14 15.59 5.20 7.83
N LEU A 15 16.91 5.26 7.58
CA LEU A 15 17.73 4.06 7.39
C LEU A 15 17.76 3.20 8.67
N VAL A 16 18.01 3.82 9.83
CA VAL A 16 18.02 3.12 11.12
C VAL A 16 16.65 2.50 11.42
N GLY A 17 15.56 3.22 11.14
CA GLY A 17 14.21 2.71 11.34
C GLY A 17 13.87 1.51 10.46
N ILE A 18 14.20 1.56 9.16
CA ILE A 18 13.96 0.45 8.23
C ILE A 18 14.80 -0.78 8.61
N ASP A 19 16.07 -0.59 8.97
CA ASP A 19 16.94 -1.69 9.41
C ASP A 19 16.40 -2.37 10.68
N ALA A 20 15.94 -1.58 11.67
CA ALA A 20 15.32 -2.11 12.88
C ALA A 20 14.06 -2.92 12.58
N LEU A 21 13.19 -2.43 11.68
CA LEU A 21 11.98 -3.13 11.26
C LEU A 21 12.31 -4.44 10.55
N ASN A 22 13.30 -4.43 9.65
CA ASN A 22 13.75 -5.63 8.94
C ASN A 22 14.30 -6.69 9.90
N LYS A 23 15.10 -6.30 10.89
CA LYS A 23 15.65 -7.22 11.90
C LYS A 23 14.57 -7.83 12.79
N ALA A 24 13.56 -7.07 13.16
CA ALA A 24 12.49 -7.54 14.05
C ALA A 24 11.43 -8.40 13.33
N LEU A 25 11.06 -8.04 12.09
CA LEU A 25 9.89 -8.60 11.41
C LEU A 25 10.24 -9.40 10.14
N GLY A 26 11.42 -9.17 9.57
CA GLY A 26 11.75 -9.54 8.20
C GLY A 26 11.15 -8.57 7.17
N PRO A 27 11.72 -8.52 5.96
CA PRO A 27 11.44 -7.46 4.98
C PRO A 27 9.98 -7.39 4.52
N ALA A 28 9.33 -8.54 4.30
CA ALA A 28 7.94 -8.58 3.85
C ALA A 28 6.96 -8.06 4.93
N LYS A 29 7.20 -8.38 6.20
CA LYS A 29 6.35 -7.92 7.31
C LYS A 29 6.63 -6.47 7.67
N ALA A 30 7.88 -6.02 7.58
CA ALA A 30 8.25 -4.62 7.73
C ALA A 30 7.55 -3.72 6.70
N LEU A 31 7.51 -4.13 5.43
CA LEU A 31 6.77 -3.41 4.38
C LEU A 31 5.27 -3.33 4.68
N ARG A 32 4.64 -4.46 5.06
CA ARG A 32 3.22 -4.47 5.46
C ARG A 32 2.95 -3.55 6.64
N PHE A 33 3.85 -3.50 7.62
CA PHE A 33 3.74 -2.60 8.77
C PHE A 33 3.81 -1.13 8.35
N LEU A 34 4.76 -0.76 7.48
CA LEU A 34 4.87 0.60 6.95
C LEU A 34 3.63 1.00 6.12
N ALA A 35 3.04 0.05 5.40
CA ALA A 35 1.81 0.28 4.64
C ALA A 35 0.61 0.65 5.53
N LEU A 36 0.62 0.31 6.82
CA LEU A 36 -0.44 0.74 7.77
C LEU A 36 -0.40 2.25 8.04
N PHE A 37 0.76 2.88 7.90
CA PHE A 37 0.93 4.34 8.06
C PHE A 37 0.62 5.09 6.76
N HIS A 38 0.79 4.42 5.62
CA HIS A 38 0.36 4.90 4.30
C HIS A 38 -1.12 4.57 4.08
N HIS A 39 -2.00 5.17 4.87
CA HIS A 39 -3.43 5.10 4.65
C HIS A 39 -3.82 6.02 3.48
N GLU A 40 -3.44 5.68 2.24
CA GLU A 40 -4.32 6.05 1.14
C GLU A 40 -5.47 5.03 1.17
N PRO A 41 -6.72 5.40 1.52
CA PRO A 41 -7.83 4.53 1.21
C PRO A 41 -7.74 4.25 -0.29
N THR A 42 -7.58 2.98 -0.66
CA THR A 42 -7.65 2.59 -2.05
C THR A 42 -8.97 3.12 -2.59
N ASP A 43 -8.91 4.17 -3.42
CA ASP A 43 -10.10 4.78 -3.98
C ASP A 43 -10.65 3.83 -5.03
N TYR A 44 -11.43 2.87 -4.56
CA TYR A 44 -12.08 1.86 -5.39
C TYR A 44 -13.04 2.52 -6.39
N VAL A 45 -13.53 3.73 -6.10
CA VAL A 45 -14.37 4.50 -7.02
C VAL A 45 -13.53 5.03 -8.18
N GLU A 46 -12.35 5.59 -7.92
CA GLU A 46 -11.45 6.04 -8.98
C GLU A 46 -10.87 4.87 -9.79
N ILE A 47 -10.50 3.77 -9.13
CA ILE A 47 -10.01 2.56 -9.79
C ILE A 47 -11.10 1.93 -10.68
N SER A 48 -12.32 1.77 -10.17
CA SER A 48 -13.44 1.24 -10.97
C SER A 48 -13.79 2.16 -12.14
N ARG A 49 -13.78 3.49 -11.92
CA ARG A 49 -13.97 4.46 -13.00
C ARG A 49 -12.96 4.23 -14.12
N ARG A 50 -11.65 4.18 -13.83
CA ARG A 50 -10.59 3.97 -14.84
C ARG A 50 -10.66 2.61 -15.52
N LEU A 51 -11.01 1.55 -14.78
CA LEU A 51 -11.11 0.18 -15.32
C LEU A 51 -12.29 0.00 -16.27
N TYR A 52 -13.38 0.73 -16.04
CA TYR A 52 -14.64 0.59 -16.76
C TYR A 52 -14.99 1.79 -17.65
N GLU A 53 -14.18 2.85 -17.67
CA GLU A 53 -14.42 4.11 -18.42
C GLU A 53 -14.67 3.88 -19.91
N ASN A 54 -14.02 2.86 -20.48
CA ASN A 54 -14.11 2.49 -21.89
C ASN A 54 -15.02 1.28 -22.13
N GLN A 55 -15.78 0.84 -21.12
CA GLN A 55 -16.68 -0.31 -21.23
C GLN A 55 -18.12 0.17 -21.16
N ASN A 56 -18.91 -0.17 -22.16
CA ASN A 56 -20.34 0.08 -22.11
C ASN A 56 -20.97 -0.82 -21.03
N THR A 57 -21.89 -0.26 -20.23
CA THR A 57 -22.65 -0.98 -19.19
C THR A 57 -23.26 -2.28 -19.72
N GLU A 58 -23.68 -2.29 -20.99
CA GLU A 58 -24.23 -3.46 -21.68
C GLU A 58 -23.22 -4.61 -21.82
N GLU A 59 -21.94 -4.30 -22.08
CA GLU A 59 -20.87 -5.29 -22.22
C GLU A 59 -20.45 -5.86 -20.86
N ILE A 60 -20.46 -5.03 -19.81
CA ILE A 60 -20.25 -5.46 -18.43
C ILE A 60 -21.35 -6.45 -18.04
N PHE A 61 -22.61 -6.12 -18.33
CA PHE A 61 -23.75 -6.97 -18.03
C PHE A 61 -23.75 -8.28 -18.84
N LYS A 62 -23.34 -8.23 -20.11
CA LYS A 62 -23.21 -9.41 -20.96
C LYS A 62 -22.16 -10.40 -20.43
N ARG A 63 -20.95 -9.94 -20.08
CA ARG A 63 -19.91 -10.80 -19.49
C ARG A 63 -20.33 -11.37 -18.13
N ALA A 64 -20.98 -10.56 -17.30
CA ALA A 64 -21.48 -11.03 -16.00
C ALA A 64 -22.50 -12.17 -16.18
N LYS A 65 -23.40 -12.07 -17.16
CA LYS A 65 -24.34 -13.14 -17.52
C LYS A 65 -23.66 -14.38 -18.08
N GLU A 66 -22.63 -14.23 -18.91
CA GLU A 66 -21.87 -15.36 -19.49
C GLU A 66 -21.12 -16.18 -18.42
N HIS A 67 -20.67 -15.53 -17.35
CA HIS A 67 -19.96 -16.18 -16.24
C HIS A 67 -20.83 -16.53 -15.03
N TRP A 68 -22.12 -16.12 -15.03
CA TRP A 68 -23.07 -16.52 -14.01
C TRP A 68 -23.50 -17.98 -14.24
N ARG A 69 -22.82 -18.90 -13.55
CA ARG A 69 -23.34 -20.25 -13.30
C ARG A 69 -24.32 -20.15 -12.15
N GLY A 70 -25.62 -20.13 -12.47
CA GLY A 70 -26.69 -20.25 -11.47
C GLY A 70 -26.55 -21.53 -10.65
#